data_AF-A0A9X8CGI2-F1
#
_entry.id   AF-A0A9X8CGI2-F1
#
_cell.length_a   1.000
_cell.length_b   1.000
_cell.length_c   1.000
_cell.angle_alpha   90.00
_cell.angle_beta   90.00
_cell.angle_gamma   90.00
#
_symmetry.space_group_name_H-M   'P 1'
#
loop_
_entity.id
_entity.type
_entity.pdbx_description
1 polymer ?
#
loop_
_entity_poly.entity_id
_entity_poly.type
_entity_poly.pdbx_seq_one_letter_code
_entity_poly.pdbx_strand_id
1 'polypeptide(L)'
;MIKLKHFFTQTLGLSDTLFELFMYVVMGVFTTIINIVIFYIMENLLHVNYIISNVIAWVFSVLFAYLSNKKYVFAHEDNTSFINMKEMMSFFSFRFLSLGIDTVVLFVLVQWLNQQPLIAKIISNIVVLIANYLFSKFIIFKKPSN
;
A
#
# COMPACT_ATOMS: atom_id res chain seq x y z
N MET A 1 8.58 18.83 10.05
CA MET A 1 9.22 17.93 9.07
C MET A 1 10.74 18.08 9.08
N ILE A 2 11.25 19.31 8.95
CA ILE A 2 12.68 19.64 9.07
C ILE A 2 13.29 19.09 10.36
N LYS A 3 12.64 19.22 11.53
CA LYS A 3 13.15 18.64 12.80
C LYS A 3 13.22 17.10 12.83
N LEU A 4 12.30 16.41 12.16
CA LEU A 4 12.28 14.94 12.14
C LEU A 4 13.33 14.39 11.16
N LYS A 5 13.42 15.02 9.98
CA LYS A 5 14.48 14.77 9.01
C LYS A 5 15.84 15.05 9.63
N HIS A 6 16.03 16.22 10.24
CA HIS A 6 17.27 16.60 10.90
C HIS A 6 17.64 15.67 12.08
N PHE A 7 16.67 15.21 12.87
CA PHE A 7 16.91 14.21 13.91
C PHE A 7 17.38 12.87 13.31
N PHE A 8 16.70 12.33 12.31
CA PHE A 8 17.11 11.04 11.72
C PHE A 8 18.42 11.14 10.91
N THR A 9 18.63 12.20 10.14
CA THR A 9 19.86 12.38 9.34
C THR A 9 21.07 12.68 10.23
N GLN A 10 20.90 13.49 11.28
CA GLN A 10 22.02 13.91 12.15
C GLN A 10 22.31 12.93 13.30
N THR A 11 21.29 12.25 13.84
CA THR A 11 21.43 11.34 14.99
C THR A 11 21.67 9.88 14.58
N LEU A 12 21.17 9.44 13.41
CA LEU A 12 21.32 8.07 12.90
C LEU A 12 22.21 7.96 11.64
N GLY A 13 22.64 9.07 11.04
CA GLY A 13 23.54 9.08 9.87
C GLY A 13 22.93 8.49 8.59
N LEU A 14 21.60 8.40 8.51
CA LEU A 14 20.88 7.82 7.36
C LEU A 14 20.93 8.78 6.16
N SER A 15 21.24 8.26 4.97
CA SER A 15 21.15 9.04 3.73
C SER A 15 19.71 9.44 3.44
N ASP A 16 19.51 10.57 2.75
CA ASP A 16 18.17 11.09 2.41
C ASP A 16 17.30 10.03 1.70
N THR A 17 17.89 9.27 0.78
CA THR A 17 17.22 8.17 0.06
C THR A 17 16.74 7.05 0.98
N LEU A 18 17.51 6.72 2.03
CA LEU A 18 17.15 5.66 2.98
C LEU A 18 16.03 6.11 3.93
N PHE A 19 16.03 7.39 4.32
CA PHE A 19 14.92 7.98 5.08
C PHE A 19 13.62 8.00 4.28
N GLU A 20 13.68 8.39 3.00
CA GLU A 20 12.52 8.36 2.09
C GLU A 20 11.97 6.94 1.93
N LEU A 21 12.84 5.94 1.71
CA LEU A 21 12.44 4.53 1.64
C LEU A 21 11.81 4.04 2.94
N PHE A 22 12.39 4.39 4.09
CA PHE A 22 11.85 4.02 5.40
C PHE A 22 10.45 4.60 5.60
N MET A 23 10.27 5.89 5.33
CA MET A 23 8.97 6.56 5.41
C MET A 23 7.95 5.94 4.46
N TYR A 24 8.36 5.58 3.24
CA TYR A 24 7.51 4.88 2.29
C TYR A 24 7.00 3.53 2.84
N VAL A 25 7.87 2.72 3.45
CA VAL A 25 7.48 1.45 4.08
C VAL A 25 6.52 1.68 5.25
N VAL A 26 6.84 2.64 6.14
CA VAL A 26 5.99 2.98 7.29
C VAL A 26 4.59 3.41 6.84
N MET A 27 4.49 4.27 5.83
CA MET A 27 3.20 4.67 5.26
C MET A 27 2.45 3.49 4.62
N GLY A 28 3.18 2.56 4.01
CA GLY A 28 2.63 1.29 3.53
C GLY A 28 1.97 0.48 4.64
N VAL A 29 2.64 0.33 5.79
CA VAL A 29 2.11 -0.39 6.97
C VAL A 29 0.84 0.28 7.48
N PHE A 30 0.84 1.61 7.66
CA PHE A 30 -0.37 2.34 8.09
C PHE A 30 -1.53 2.16 7.11
N THR A 31 -1.24 2.19 5.81
CA THR A 31 -2.25 1.97 4.78
C THR A 31 -2.91 0.59 4.90
N THR A 32 -2.11 -0.45 5.15
CA THR A 32 -2.61 -1.82 5.36
C THR A 32 -3.45 -1.93 6.61
N ILE A 33 -3.04 -1.29 7.72
CA ILE A 33 -3.82 -1.26 8.96
C ILE A 33 -5.17 -0.61 8.72
N ILE A 34 -5.20 0.55 8.06
CA ILE A 34 -6.45 1.25 7.71
C ILE A 34 -7.34 0.36 6.84
N ASN A 35 -6.76 -0.36 5.86
CA ASN A 35 -7.52 -1.29 5.02
C ASN A 35 -8.19 -2.39 5.85
N ILE A 36 -7.45 -3.05 6.74
CA ILE A 36 -8.00 -4.13 7.59
C ILE A 36 -9.07 -3.57 8.54
N VAL A 37 -8.83 -2.43 9.18
CA VAL A 37 -9.77 -1.82 10.12
C VAL A 37 -11.07 -1.44 9.42
N ILE A 38 -11.01 -0.78 8.25
CA ILE A 38 -12.22 -0.40 7.52
C ILE A 38 -12.95 -1.64 7.03
N PHE A 39 -12.23 -2.66 6.54
CA PHE A 39 -12.85 -3.93 6.15
C PHE A 39 -13.62 -4.55 7.31
N TYR A 40 -12.98 -4.65 8.49
CA TYR A 40 -13.60 -5.18 9.70
C TYR A 40 -14.85 -4.38 10.11
N ILE A 41 -14.78 -3.05 10.07
CA ILE A 41 -15.94 -2.21 10.40
C ILE A 41 -17.08 -2.45 9.40
N MET A 42 -16.80 -2.46 8.10
CA MET A 42 -17.84 -2.65 7.08
C MET A 42 -18.45 -4.05 7.14
N GLU A 43 -17.64 -5.09 7.28
CA GLU A 43 -18.09 -6.49 7.22
C GLU A 43 -18.65 -6.98 8.58
N ASN A 44 -17.92 -6.80 9.67
CA ASN A 44 -18.31 -7.36 10.97
C ASN A 44 -19.29 -6.49 11.75
N LEU A 45 -19.16 -5.16 11.70
CA LEU A 45 -20.02 -4.25 12.47
C LEU A 45 -21.24 -3.77 11.66
N LEU A 46 -21.07 -3.48 10.38
CA LEU A 46 -22.16 -2.99 9.52
C LEU A 46 -22.80 -4.08 8.64
N HIS A 47 -22.27 -5.31 8.68
CA HIS A 47 -22.78 -6.45 7.91
C HIS A 47 -22.88 -6.22 6.40
N VAL A 48 -22.01 -5.36 5.87
CA VAL A 48 -21.88 -5.11 4.43
C VAL A 48 -21.18 -6.31 3.78
N ASN A 49 -21.65 -6.69 2.59
CA ASN A 49 -21.06 -7.78 1.81
C ASN A 49 -19.53 -7.63 1.71
N TYR A 50 -18.81 -8.73 1.96
CA TYR A 50 -17.34 -8.73 2.05
C TYR A 50 -16.63 -8.15 0.81
N ILE A 51 -17.19 -8.31 -0.39
CA ILE A 51 -16.61 -7.73 -1.62
C ILE A 51 -16.75 -6.20 -1.60
N ILE A 52 -17.94 -5.71 -1.25
CA ILE A 52 -18.21 -4.27 -1.16
C ILE A 52 -17.36 -3.66 -0.05
N SER A 53 -17.30 -4.31 1.11
CA SER A 53 -16.43 -3.97 2.24
C SER A 53 -14.97 -3.88 1.81
N ASN A 54 -14.51 -4.81 0.97
CA ASN A 54 -13.15 -4.80 0.43
C ASN A 54 -12.86 -3.59 -0.44
N VAL A 55 -13.77 -3.27 -1.36
CA VAL A 55 -13.63 -2.11 -2.26
C VAL A 55 -13.63 -0.82 -1.45
N ILE A 56 -14.55 -0.65 -0.50
CA ILE A 56 -14.60 0.53 0.38
C ILE A 56 -13.29 0.67 1.16
N ALA A 57 -12.85 -0.41 1.82
CA ALA A 57 -11.60 -0.43 2.56
C ALA A 57 -10.38 -0.08 1.69
N TRP A 58 -10.38 -0.50 0.42
CA TRP A 58 -9.32 -0.17 -0.52
C TRP A 58 -9.36 1.32 -0.92
N VAL A 59 -10.54 1.88 -1.20
CA VAL A 59 -10.67 3.31 -1.56
C VAL A 59 -10.11 4.19 -0.45
N PHE A 60 -10.53 3.97 0.80
CA PHE A 60 -10.06 4.76 1.93
C PHE A 60 -8.55 4.60 2.19
N SER A 61 -8.02 3.39 2.06
CA SER A 61 -6.59 3.15 2.26
C SER A 61 -5.74 3.82 1.17
N VAL A 62 -6.19 3.80 -0.08
CA VAL A 62 -5.53 4.49 -1.20
C VAL A 62 -5.60 6.02 -1.04
N LEU A 63 -6.73 6.56 -0.60
CA LEU A 63 -6.85 7.99 -0.29
C LEU A 63 -5.89 8.39 0.83
N PHE A 64 -5.80 7.60 1.90
CA PHE A 64 -4.84 7.85 2.98
C PHE A 64 -3.38 7.82 2.49
N ALA A 65 -3.03 6.82 1.67
CA ALA A 65 -1.69 6.73 1.09
C ALA A 65 -1.36 7.94 0.22
N TYR A 66 -2.32 8.39 -0.60
CA TYR A 66 -2.16 9.60 -1.43
C TYR A 66 -1.98 10.86 -0.59
N LEU A 67 -2.84 11.08 0.41
CA LEU A 67 -2.75 12.24 1.30
C LEU A 67 -1.44 12.25 2.11
N SER A 68 -1.00 11.08 2.57
CA SER A 68 0.27 10.92 3.27
C SER A 68 1.43 11.23 2.35
N ASN A 69 1.51 10.59 1.17
CA ASN A 69 2.54 10.88 0.19
C ASN A 69 2.54 12.36 -0.20
N LYS A 70 1.37 12.98 -0.37
CA LYS A 70 1.25 14.42 -0.62
C LYS A 70 1.82 15.26 0.52
N LYS A 71 1.44 14.97 1.76
CA LYS A 71 1.84 15.75 2.95
C LYS A 71 3.32 15.57 3.32
N TYR A 72 3.90 14.40 3.08
CA TYR A 72 5.29 14.08 3.46
C TYR A 72 6.31 14.35 2.35
N VAL A 73 5.91 14.31 1.07
CA VAL A 73 6.82 14.50 -0.08
C VAL A 73 6.68 15.88 -0.74
N PHE A 74 5.51 16.53 -0.71
CA PHE A 74 5.26 17.79 -1.44
C PHE A 74 5.20 19.05 -0.55
N ALA A 75 5.74 19.00 0.66
CA ALA A 75 5.74 20.14 1.58
C ALA A 75 6.81 21.20 1.29
N HIS A 76 7.64 21.02 0.25
CA HIS A 76 8.55 22.06 -0.21
C HIS A 76 8.22 22.40 -1.66
N GLU A 77 7.64 23.60 -1.83
CA GLU A 77 7.81 24.42 -3.02
C GLU A 77 9.31 24.50 -3.29
N ASP A 78 9.81 23.67 -4.21
CA ASP A 78 10.91 24.00 -5.10
C ASP A 78 11.02 22.91 -6.19
N ASN A 79 11.35 23.37 -7.39
CA ASN A 79 11.11 22.77 -8.71
C ASN A 79 11.89 21.49 -9.07
N THR A 80 12.14 20.58 -8.12
CA THR A 80 12.85 19.29 -8.36
C THR A 80 12.03 18.04 -8.05
N SER A 81 10.70 18.12 -8.14
CA SER A 81 9.78 17.00 -7.87
C SER A 81 9.26 16.25 -9.11
N PHE A 82 9.87 16.51 -10.28
CA PHE A 82 9.48 15.91 -11.57
C PHE A 82 9.81 14.41 -11.72
N ILE A 83 10.38 13.75 -10.70
CA ILE A 83 10.59 12.29 -10.68
C ILE A 83 9.27 11.53 -10.40
N ASN A 84 8.30 12.09 -9.68
CA ASN A 84 7.30 11.24 -9.03
C ASN A 84 5.92 11.10 -9.67
N MET A 85 5.56 11.79 -10.77
CA MET A 85 4.23 11.57 -11.37
C MET A 85 4.12 10.18 -12.00
N LYS A 86 5.19 9.70 -12.66
CA LYS A 86 5.28 8.33 -13.19
C LYS A 86 5.32 7.30 -12.06
N GLU A 87 6.10 7.54 -11.01
CA GLU A 87 6.15 6.64 -9.85
C GLU A 87 4.82 6.58 -9.10
N MET A 88 4.13 7.71 -8.97
CA MET A 88 2.80 7.81 -8.35
C MET A 88 1.73 7.13 -9.22
N MET A 89 1.72 7.35 -10.54
CA MET A 89 0.82 6.62 -11.45
C MET A 89 1.11 5.11 -11.45
N SER A 90 2.39 4.71 -11.42
CA SER A 90 2.80 3.32 -11.29
C SER A 90 2.32 2.75 -9.94
N PHE A 91 2.46 3.49 -8.85
CA PHE A 91 1.96 3.14 -7.53
C PHE A 91 0.45 2.89 -7.54
N PHE A 92 -0.34 3.82 -8.09
CA PHE A 92 -1.79 3.63 -8.24
C PHE A 92 -2.12 2.40 -9.09
N SER A 93 -1.40 2.19 -10.20
CA SER A 93 -1.58 1.02 -11.06
C SER A 93 -1.33 -0.30 -10.32
N PHE A 94 -0.25 -0.37 -9.53
CA PHE A 94 0.05 -1.52 -8.67
C PHE A 94 -1.02 -1.72 -7.58
N ARG A 95 -1.60 -0.64 -7.03
CA ARG A 95 -2.70 -0.73 -6.06
C ARG A 95 -3.99 -1.26 -6.68
N PHE A 96 -4.30 -0.89 -7.93
CA PHE A 96 -5.43 -1.46 -8.67
C PHE A 96 -5.21 -2.95 -9.00
N LEU A 97 -4.00 -3.32 -9.45
CA LEU A 97 -3.65 -4.73 -9.68
C LEU A 97 -3.78 -5.54 -8.37
N SER A 98 -3.26 -4.99 -7.28
CA SER A 98 -3.36 -5.59 -5.95
C SER A 98 -4.82 -5.76 -5.51
N LEU A 99 -5.71 -4.80 -5.78
CA LEU A 99 -7.14 -4.92 -5.49
C LEU A 99 -7.78 -6.08 -6.26
N GLY A 100 -7.42 -6.25 -7.53
CA GLY A 100 -7.92 -7.36 -8.35
C GLY A 100 -7.50 -8.70 -7.75
N ILE A 101 -6.22 -8.86 -7.45
CA ILE A 101 -5.68 -10.08 -6.83
C ILE A 101 -6.34 -10.33 -5.47
N ASP A 102 -6.39 -9.30 -4.62
CA ASP A 102 -6.98 -9.36 -3.30
C ASP A 102 -8.45 -9.81 -3.36
N THR A 103 -9.24 -9.21 -4.25
CA THR A 103 -10.66 -9.54 -4.42
C THR A 103 -10.86 -10.96 -4.93
N VAL A 104 -10.04 -11.41 -5.89
CA VAL A 104 -10.11 -12.80 -6.40
C VAL A 104 -9.77 -13.79 -5.29
N VAL A 105 -8.70 -13.55 -4.55
CA VAL A 105 -8.30 -14.43 -3.43
C VAL A 105 -9.37 -14.44 -2.35
N LEU A 106 -9.88 -13.28 -1.97
CA LEU A 106 -10.96 -13.13 -0.98
C LEU A 106 -12.22 -13.89 -1.41
N PHE A 107 -12.62 -13.76 -2.68
CA PHE A 107 -13.76 -14.49 -3.25
C PHE A 107 -13.54 -16.00 -3.18
N VAL A 108 -12.38 -16.51 -3.59
CA VAL A 108 -12.08 -17.96 -3.54
C VAL A 108 -12.09 -18.47 -2.10
N LEU A 109 -11.47 -17.75 -1.16
CA LEU A 109 -11.40 -18.16 0.24
C LEU A 109 -12.79 -18.17 0.91
N VAL A 110 -13.60 -17.14 0.69
CA VAL A 110 -14.92 -17.03 1.32
C VAL A 110 -15.95 -17.91 0.62
N GLN A 111 -16.04 -17.84 -0.72
CA GLN A 111 -17.11 -18.49 -1.46
C GLN A 111 -16.85 -19.98 -1.73
N TRP A 112 -15.60 -20.39 -1.99
CA TRP A 112 -15.29 -21.78 -2.35
C TRP A 112 -14.73 -22.57 -1.16
N LEU A 113 -13.98 -21.92 -0.27
CA LEU A 113 -13.37 -22.56 0.90
C LEU A 113 -14.10 -22.26 2.22
N ASN A 114 -15.24 -21.54 2.15
CA ASN A 114 -16.09 -21.19 3.30
C ASN A 114 -15.32 -20.60 4.50
N GLN A 115 -14.26 -19.83 4.23
CA GLN A 115 -13.49 -19.17 5.28
C GLN A 115 -14.21 -17.94 5.79
N GLN A 116 -14.01 -17.62 7.08
CA GLN A 116 -14.54 -16.39 7.65
C GLN A 116 -13.93 -15.17 6.95
N PRO A 117 -14.72 -14.15 6.58
CA PRO A 117 -14.25 -13.02 5.75
C PRO A 117 -13.03 -12.29 6.32
N LEU A 118 -12.96 -12.10 7.64
CA LEU A 118 -11.80 -11.45 8.27
C LEU A 118 -10.51 -12.29 8.15
N ILE A 119 -10.60 -13.61 8.37
CA ILE A 119 -9.46 -14.52 8.20
C ILE A 119 -9.05 -14.55 6.73
N ALA A 120 -10.02 -14.66 5.82
CA ALA A 120 -9.79 -14.60 4.39
C ALA A 120 -9.09 -13.30 3.97
N LYS A 121 -9.46 -12.16 4.57
CA LYS A 121 -8.85 -10.85 4.30
C LYS A 121 -7.39 -10.75 4.75
N ILE A 122 -7.07 -11.34 5.90
CA ILE A 122 -5.69 -11.41 6.37
C ILE A 122 -4.84 -12.26 5.42
N ILE A 123 -5.36 -13.44 5.04
CA ILE A 123 -4.67 -14.34 4.10
C ILE A 123 -4.52 -13.66 2.72
N SER A 124 -5.56 -13.00 2.21
CA SER A 124 -5.51 -12.31 0.91
C SER A 124 -4.45 -11.21 0.91
N ASN A 125 -4.34 -10.41 1.97
CA ASN A 125 -3.29 -9.39 2.10
C ASN A 125 -1.88 -10.00 2.08
N ILE A 126 -1.67 -11.17 2.70
CA ILE A 126 -0.37 -11.88 2.64
C ILE A 126 -0.09 -12.35 1.20
N VAL A 127 -1.08 -12.93 0.52
CA VAL A 127 -0.94 -13.38 -0.87
C VAL A 127 -0.61 -12.20 -1.79
N VAL A 128 -1.30 -11.07 -1.61
CA VAL A 128 -1.06 -9.83 -2.38
C VAL A 128 0.35 -9.29 -2.13
N LEU A 129 0.85 -9.32 -0.89
CA LEU A 129 2.21 -8.92 -0.58
C LEU A 129 3.24 -9.78 -1.33
N ILE A 130 3.06 -11.12 -1.31
CA ILE A 130 3.92 -12.05 -2.03
C ILE A 130 3.83 -11.82 -3.54
N ALA A 131 2.62 -11.68 -4.08
CA ALA A 131 2.40 -11.40 -5.49
C ALA A 131 3.08 -10.10 -5.93
N ASN A 132 2.94 -9.03 -5.15
CA ASN A 132 3.59 -7.75 -5.41
C ASN A 132 5.12 -7.85 -5.41
N TYR A 133 5.69 -8.64 -4.50
CA TYR A 133 7.12 -8.91 -4.49
C TYR A 133 7.57 -9.67 -5.75
N LEU A 134 6.83 -10.72 -6.13
CA LEU A 134 7.11 -11.49 -7.35
C LEU A 134 7.01 -10.61 -8.60
N PHE A 135 5.97 -9.79 -8.73
CA PHE A 135 5.82 -8.85 -9.84
C PHE A 135 6.96 -7.84 -9.91
N SER A 136 7.35 -7.26 -8.77
CA SER A 136 8.52 -6.37 -8.69
C SER A 136 9.79 -7.10 -9.15
N LYS A 137 9.96 -8.37 -8.76
CA LYS A 137 11.09 -9.19 -9.20
C LYS A 137 11.05 -9.49 -10.71
N PHE A 138 9.92 -9.86 -11.28
CA PHE A 138 9.82 -10.24 -12.70
C PHE A 138 9.83 -9.05 -13.67
N ILE A 139 9.27 -7.91 -13.26
CA ILE A 139 9.13 -6.72 -14.12
C ILE A 139 10.32 -5.78 -13.97
N ILE A 140 10.81 -5.56 -12.75
CA ILE A 140 11.88 -4.57 -12.47
C ILE A 140 13.27 -5.20 -12.58
N PHE A 141 13.45 -6.47 -12.23
CA PHE A 141 14.74 -7.17 -12.37
C PHE A 141 14.91 -7.88 -13.72
N LYS A 142 14.37 -7.32 -14.82
CA LYS A 142 15.01 -7.54 -16.11
C LYS A 142 16.36 -6.82 -16.07
N LYS A 143 17.41 -7.55 -15.69
CA LYS A 143 18.79 -7.14 -15.98
C LYS A 143 18.82 -6.72 -17.45
N PRO A 144 19.40 -5.56 -17.83
CA PRO A 144 19.77 -5.35 -19.21
C PRO A 144 20.68 -6.52 -19.60
N SER A 145 20.23 -7.33 -20.55
CA SER A 145 21.09 -8.32 -21.19
C SER A 145 22.10 -7.53 -22.02
N ASN A 146 23.36 -7.58 -21.58
CA ASN A 146 24.62 -7.24 -22.27
C ASN A 146 24.54 -6.28 -23.47
#